data_AF-A0A7J9G7S9-F1
#
_entry.id   AF-A0A7J9G7S9-F1
#
_cell.length_a   1.000
_cell.length_b   1.000
_cell.length_c   1.000
_cell.angle_alpha   90.00
_cell.angle_beta   90.00
_cell.angle_gamma   90.00
#
_symmetry.space_group_name_H-M   'P 1'
#
loop_
_entity.id
_entity.type
_entity.pdbx_description
1 polymer ?
#
loop_
_entity_poly.entity_id
_entity_poly.type
_entity_poly.pdbx_seq_one_letter_code
_entity_poly.pdbx_strand_id
1 'polypeptide(L)'
;MSIEDNGGLRVLAINILGRFLSNRDNNIRYVALNMLMKAITVDAQAVQRHRATILECVKDSDASIRKKALDLVYLLVNESNVKPLTKELIESLEASDQEFKGVLTAKICSLVEKFSPEKIWYIDQMLKVLSEV
;
A
#
# COMPACT_ATOMS: atom_id res chain seq x y z
N MET A 1 -33.18 -15.41 13.81
CA MET A 1 -32.58 -14.10 14.14
C MET A 1 -31.23 -14.03 13.44
N SER A 2 -31.25 -13.80 12.12
CA SER A 2 -30.05 -13.60 11.30
C SER A 2 -29.61 -12.14 11.48
N ILE A 3 -28.37 -11.94 11.92
CA ILE A 3 -27.77 -10.60 12.00
C ILE A 3 -27.44 -10.18 10.56
N GLU A 4 -28.43 -9.60 9.88
CA GLU A 4 -28.37 -9.28 8.45
C GLU A 4 -27.73 -7.92 8.12
N ASP A 5 -27.25 -7.15 9.10
CA ASP A 5 -26.62 -5.85 8.84
C ASP A 5 -25.11 -5.80 9.17
N ASN A 6 -24.37 -6.80 8.66
CA ASN A 6 -22.94 -6.97 8.90
C ASN A 6 -22.05 -6.03 8.05
N GLY A 7 -22.64 -5.31 7.07
CA GLY A 7 -21.91 -4.41 6.17
C GLY A 7 -21.51 -3.10 6.87
N GLY A 8 -22.45 -2.45 7.57
CA GLY A 8 -22.19 -1.20 8.28
C GLY A 8 -21.14 -1.35 9.37
N LEU A 9 -21.23 -2.41 10.18
CA LEU A 9 -20.24 -2.70 11.24
C LEU A 9 -18.85 -3.00 10.67
N ARG A 10 -18.77 -3.68 9.53
CA ARG A 10 -17.50 -3.97 8.84
C ARG A 10 -16.82 -2.68 8.37
N VAL A 11 -17.56 -1.80 7.69
CA VAL A 11 -17.04 -0.51 7.23
C VAL A 11 -16.62 0.35 8.42
N LEU A 12 -17.40 0.33 9.52
CA LEU A 12 -17.02 1.02 10.75
C LEU A 12 -15.70 0.50 11.32
N ALA A 13 -15.52 -0.82 11.41
CA ALA A 13 -14.29 -1.43 11.88
C ALA A 13 -13.09 -1.03 11.00
N ILE A 14 -13.24 -1.08 9.67
CA ILE A 14 -12.19 -0.65 8.72
C ILE A 14 -11.86 0.83 8.90
N ASN A 15 -12.86 1.70 9.14
CA ASN A 15 -12.64 3.11 9.41
C ASN A 15 -11.94 3.37 10.75
N ILE A 16 -12.14 2.51 11.76
CA ILE A 16 -11.38 2.58 13.02
C ILE A 16 -9.93 2.18 12.75
N LEU A 17 -9.69 1.08 12.02
CA LEU A 17 -8.34 0.64 11.64
C LEU A 17 -7.61 1.70 10.80
N GLY A 18 -8.29 2.35 9.85
CA GLY A 18 -7.72 3.45 9.08
C GLY A 18 -7.25 4.61 9.95
N ARG A 19 -8.03 4.98 10.98
CA ARG A 19 -7.61 6.00 11.97
C ARG A 19 -6.40 5.58 12.80
N PHE A 20 -6.27 4.29 13.09
CA PHE A 20 -5.12 3.76 13.83
C PHE A 20 -3.80 3.87 13.05
N LEU A 21 -3.84 4.01 11.72
CA LEU A 21 -2.63 4.25 10.91
C LEU A 21 -1.96 5.60 11.21
N SER A 22 -2.69 6.57 11.76
CA SER A 22 -2.12 7.87 12.16
C SER A 22 -1.83 7.95 13.67
N ASN A 23 -1.86 6.82 14.38
CA ASN A 23 -1.56 6.78 15.81
C ASN A 23 -0.06 7.03 16.06
N ARG A 24 0.28 7.69 17.17
CA ARG A 24 1.68 7.93 17.58
C ARG A 24 2.41 6.64 17.95
N ASP A 25 1.71 5.65 18.49
CA ASP A 25 2.29 4.36 18.86
C ASP A 25 2.51 3.49 17.62
N ASN A 26 3.78 3.14 17.37
CA ASN A 26 4.20 2.29 16.25
C ASN A 26 3.50 0.92 16.28
N ASN A 27 3.26 0.35 17.46
CA ASN A 27 2.61 -0.95 17.60
C ASN A 27 1.15 -0.89 17.15
N ILE A 28 0.46 0.22 17.45
CA ILE A 28 -0.92 0.43 17.00
C ILE A 28 -0.97 0.54 15.48
N ARG A 29 -0.07 1.31 14.87
CA ARG A 29 0.03 1.41 13.40
C ARG A 29 0.33 0.05 12.77
N TYR A 30 1.25 -0.71 13.36
CA TYR A 30 1.63 -2.04 12.89
C TYR A 30 0.46 -3.04 12.95
N VAL A 31 -0.28 -3.06 14.06
CA VAL A 31 -1.49 -3.89 14.19
C VAL A 31 -2.55 -3.46 13.18
N ALA A 32 -2.75 -2.15 13.00
CA ALA A 32 -3.71 -1.64 12.02
C ALA A 32 -3.39 -2.10 10.60
N LEU A 33 -2.13 -2.01 10.16
CA LEU A 33 -1.69 -2.51 8.86
C LEU A 33 -1.94 -4.02 8.71
N ASN A 34 -1.62 -4.83 9.72
CA ASN A 34 -1.90 -6.26 9.72
C ASN A 34 -3.40 -6.57 9.60
N MET A 35 -4.24 -5.84 10.32
CA MET A 35 -5.68 -6.07 10.29
C MET A 35 -6.30 -5.59 8.97
N LEU A 36 -5.82 -4.48 8.39
CA LEU A 36 -6.25 -4.02 7.07
C LEU A 36 -5.86 -5.00 5.95
N MET A 37 -4.68 -5.62 6.04
CA MET A 37 -4.30 -6.72 5.13
C MET A 37 -5.27 -7.89 5.19
N LYS A 38 -5.83 -8.23 6.35
CA LYS A 38 -6.86 -9.28 6.45
C LYS A 38 -8.19 -8.77 5.90
N ALA A 39 -8.56 -7.55 6.24
CA ALA A 39 -9.83 -6.93 5.86
C ALA A 39 -9.98 -6.74 4.34
N ILE A 40 -8.88 -6.60 3.59
CA ILE A 40 -8.93 -6.44 2.13
C ILE A 40 -9.62 -7.62 1.43
N THR A 41 -9.52 -8.84 2.00
CA THR A 41 -10.16 -10.05 1.47
C THR A 41 -11.67 -10.04 1.65
N VAL A 42 -12.18 -9.18 2.54
CA VAL A 42 -13.58 -9.11 2.95
C VAL A 42 -14.26 -7.86 2.38
N ASP A 43 -13.56 -6.72 2.33
CA ASP A 43 -14.04 -5.46 1.76
C ASP A 43 -12.87 -4.59 1.28
N ALA A 44 -12.36 -4.92 0.10
CA ALA A 44 -11.27 -4.17 -0.52
C ALA A 44 -11.64 -2.70 -0.76
N GLN A 45 -12.89 -2.39 -1.12
CA GLN A 45 -13.32 -1.04 -1.44
C GLN A 45 -13.25 -0.12 -0.22
N ALA A 46 -13.65 -0.60 0.96
CA ALA A 46 -13.52 0.17 2.20
C ALA A 46 -12.06 0.41 2.57
N VAL A 47 -11.17 -0.58 2.40
CA VAL A 47 -9.72 -0.42 2.67
C VAL A 47 -9.09 0.58 1.70
N GLN A 48 -9.47 0.57 0.41
CA GLN A 48 -8.98 1.51 -0.61
C GLN A 48 -9.21 2.99 -0.24
N ARG A 49 -10.24 3.31 0.55
CA ARG A 49 -10.49 4.68 1.01
C ARG A 49 -9.38 5.24 1.89
N HIS A 50 -8.61 4.36 2.53
CA HIS A 50 -7.48 4.71 3.42
C HIS A 50 -6.13 4.63 2.70
N ARG A 51 -6.10 4.42 1.37
CA ARG A 51 -4.88 4.26 0.56
C ARG A 51 -3.87 5.38 0.75
N ALA A 52 -4.32 6.64 0.86
CA ALA A 52 -3.43 7.77 1.07
C ALA A 52 -2.64 7.63 2.38
N THR A 53 -3.32 7.32 3.49
CA THR A 53 -2.66 7.10 4.79
C THR A 53 -1.76 5.87 4.78
N ILE A 54 -2.13 4.83 4.05
CA ILE A 54 -1.30 3.63 3.89
C ILE A 54 -0.02 3.95 3.11
N LEU A 55 -0.09 4.76 2.05
CA LEU A 55 1.07 5.23 1.31
C LEU A 55 2.01 6.07 2.18
N GLU A 56 1.47 6.93 3.04
CA GLU A 56 2.29 7.69 3.98
C GLU A 56 3.03 6.77 4.98
N CYS A 57 2.45 5.62 5.33
CA CYS A 57 3.15 4.62 6.15
C CYS A 57 4.34 3.95 5.41
N VAL A 58 4.41 4.00 4.07
CA VAL A 58 5.58 3.52 3.31
C VAL A 58 6.80 4.43 3.57
N LYS A 59 6.56 5.68 3.96
CA LYS A 59 7.58 6.69 4.31
C LYS A 59 7.83 6.78 5.82
N ASP A 60 7.26 5.88 6.63
CA ASP A 60 7.39 5.92 8.09
C ASP A 60 8.85 5.75 8.55
N SER A 61 9.25 6.39 9.64
CA SER A 61 10.57 6.22 10.24
C SER A 61 10.87 4.77 10.68
N ASP A 62 9.84 4.00 11.05
CA ASP A 62 9.96 2.62 11.49
C ASP A 62 10.00 1.65 10.30
N ALA A 63 11.12 0.92 10.16
CA ALA A 63 11.34 0.00 9.05
C ALA A 63 10.30 -1.14 8.97
N SER A 64 9.76 -1.58 10.11
CA SER A 64 8.74 -2.64 10.15
C SER A 64 7.40 -2.12 9.61
N ILE A 65 7.07 -0.86 9.91
CA ILE A 65 5.88 -0.19 9.38
C ILE A 65 6.04 0.03 7.88
N ARG A 66 7.18 0.54 7.39
CA ARG A 66 7.44 0.74 5.95
C ARG A 66 7.25 -0.54 5.15
N LYS A 67 7.92 -1.62 5.56
CA LYS A 67 7.85 -2.93 4.92
C LYS A 67 6.40 -3.44 4.88
N LYS A 68 5.69 -3.31 6.00
CA LYS A 68 4.30 -3.78 6.10
C LYS A 68 3.31 -2.95 5.30
N ALA A 69 3.50 -1.63 5.25
CA ALA A 69 2.70 -0.73 4.45
C ALA A 69 2.87 -1.03 2.96
N LEU A 70 4.12 -1.26 2.52
CA LEU A 70 4.42 -1.61 1.13
C LEU A 70 3.73 -2.92 0.71
N ASP A 71 3.73 -3.94 1.58
CA ASP A 71 2.97 -5.18 1.32
C ASP A 71 1.47 -4.91 1.15
N LEU A 72 0.88 -4.06 1.99
CA LEU A 72 -0.52 -3.69 1.89
C LEU A 72 -0.81 -2.87 0.61
N VAL A 73 0.06 -1.93 0.23
CA VAL A 73 -0.06 -1.20 -1.04
C VAL A 73 -0.05 -2.16 -2.21
N TYR A 74 0.84 -3.15 -2.23
CA TYR A 74 0.89 -4.15 -3.29
C TYR A 74 -0.43 -4.93 -3.42
N LEU A 75 -1.10 -5.25 -2.30
CA LEU A 75 -2.41 -5.90 -2.30
C LEU A 75 -3.54 -4.97 -2.78
N LEU A 76 -3.40 -3.65 -2.62
CA LEU A 76 -4.37 -2.67 -3.07
C LEU A 76 -4.25 -2.33 -4.56
N VAL A 77 -3.19 -2.75 -5.23
CA VAL A 77 -3.01 -2.40 -6.64
C VAL A 77 -3.98 -3.19 -7.51
N ASN A 78 -4.60 -2.49 -8.45
CA ASN A 78 -5.45 -3.03 -9.50
C ASN A 78 -5.31 -2.17 -10.77
N GLU A 79 -5.95 -2.59 -11.85
CA GLU A 79 -5.85 -1.94 -13.16
C GLU A 79 -6.26 -0.46 -13.17
N SER A 80 -7.17 -0.04 -12.27
CA SER A 80 -7.64 1.34 -12.21
C SER A 80 -6.69 2.28 -11.45
N ASN A 81 -5.83 1.75 -10.58
CA ASN A 81 -4.97 2.54 -9.72
C ASN A 81 -3.46 2.26 -9.87
N VAL A 82 -3.07 1.33 -10.75
CA VAL A 82 -1.66 0.96 -10.97
C VAL A 82 -0.79 2.16 -11.34
N LYS A 83 -1.23 3.00 -12.28
CA LYS A 83 -0.46 4.16 -12.77
C LYS A 83 -0.15 5.15 -11.63
N PRO A 84 -1.13 5.69 -10.89
CA PRO A 84 -0.84 6.63 -9.81
C PRO A 84 -0.08 5.97 -8.64
N LEU A 85 -0.37 4.72 -8.29
CA LEU A 85 0.36 4.04 -7.20
C LEU A 85 1.83 3.80 -7.54
N THR A 86 2.13 3.39 -8.77
CA THR A 86 3.51 3.19 -9.22
C THR A 86 4.30 4.49 -9.14
N LYS A 87 3.69 5.61 -9.56
CA LYS A 87 4.31 6.94 -9.49
C LYS A 87 4.70 7.31 -8.05
N GLU A 88 3.77 7.20 -7.10
CA GLU A 88 4.03 7.49 -5.68
C GLU A 88 5.11 6.59 -5.07
N LEU A 89 5.16 5.32 -5.48
CA LEU A 89 6.20 4.39 -5.02
C LEU A 89 7.58 4.74 -5.59
N ILE A 90 7.68 5.16 -6.84
CA ILE A 90 8.93 5.65 -7.44
C ILE A 90 9.38 6.94 -6.74
N GLU A 91 8.48 7.88 -6.47
CA GLU A 91 8.81 9.10 -5.69
C GLU A 91 9.30 8.74 -4.26
N SER A 92 8.72 7.70 -3.66
CA SER A 92 9.17 7.19 -2.36
C SER A 92 10.54 6.51 -2.45
N LEU A 93 10.91 5.96 -3.61
CA LEU A 93 12.21 5.32 -3.85
C LEU A 93 13.34 6.33 -3.80
N GLU A 94 13.14 7.53 -4.38
CA GLU A 94 14.13 8.62 -4.38
C GLU A 94 14.55 9.02 -2.96
N ALA A 95 13.59 9.06 -2.03
CA ALA A 95 13.80 9.48 -0.64
C ALA A 95 14.18 8.34 0.32
N SER A 96 14.24 7.08 -0.14
CA SER A 96 14.43 5.91 0.72
C SER A 96 15.89 5.60 1.04
N ASP A 97 16.12 4.98 2.20
CA ASP A 97 17.42 4.46 2.59
C ASP A 97 17.84 3.22 1.77
N GLN A 98 19.14 2.94 1.70
CA GLN A 98 19.69 1.88 0.84
C GLN A 98 19.13 0.48 1.15
N GLU A 99 18.83 0.17 2.42
CA GLU A 99 18.27 -1.12 2.81
C GLU A 99 16.84 -1.26 2.28
N PHE A 100 16.03 -0.21 2.42
CA PHE A 100 14.65 -0.21 1.97
C PHE A 100 14.52 -0.09 0.44
N LYS A 101 15.42 0.65 -0.22
CA LYS A 101 15.44 0.83 -1.69
C LYS A 101 15.37 -0.51 -2.42
N GLY A 102 16.18 -1.50 -2.03
CA GLY A 102 16.18 -2.81 -2.68
C GLY A 102 14.83 -3.52 -2.61
N VAL A 103 14.17 -3.47 -1.46
CA VAL A 103 12.84 -4.06 -1.25
C VAL A 103 11.77 -3.32 -2.06
N LEU A 104 11.82 -1.98 -2.03
CA LEU A 104 10.89 -1.11 -2.74
C LEU A 104 11.02 -1.29 -4.27
N THR A 105 12.23 -1.25 -4.82
CA THR A 105 12.53 -1.52 -6.23
C THR A 105 11.97 -2.87 -6.67
N ALA A 106 12.24 -3.95 -5.93
CA ALA A 106 11.73 -5.27 -6.28
C ALA A 106 10.19 -5.31 -6.32
N LYS A 107 9.51 -4.63 -5.39
CA LYS A 107 8.05 -4.55 -5.39
C LYS A 107 7.49 -3.69 -6.52
N ILE A 108 8.12 -2.56 -6.84
CA ILE A 108 7.71 -1.72 -7.97
C ILE A 108 7.85 -2.52 -9.27
N CYS A 109 8.98 -3.18 -9.49
CA CYS A 109 9.18 -3.98 -10.70
C CYS A 109 8.13 -5.09 -10.84
N SER A 110 7.86 -5.84 -9.77
CA SER A 110 6.84 -6.89 -9.75
C SER A 110 5.43 -6.36 -10.04
N LEU A 111 5.11 -5.16 -9.51
CA LEU A 111 3.83 -4.50 -9.73
C LEU A 111 3.68 -4.06 -11.21
N VAL A 112 4.70 -3.39 -11.74
CA VAL A 112 4.73 -2.92 -13.13
C VAL A 112 4.64 -4.09 -14.11
N GLU A 113 5.35 -5.20 -13.85
CA GLU A 113 5.26 -6.41 -14.67
C GLU A 113 3.85 -7.01 -14.66
N LYS A 114 3.21 -7.07 -13.49
CA LYS A 114 1.90 -7.69 -13.33
C LYS A 114 0.75 -6.87 -13.91
N PHE A 115 0.79 -5.55 -13.76
CA PHE A 115 -0.33 -4.65 -14.04
C PHE A 115 -0.08 -3.69 -15.20
N SER A 116 1.00 -3.88 -15.97
CA SER A 116 1.28 -3.02 -17.11
C SER A 116 0.13 -3.07 -18.14
N PRO A 117 -0.51 -1.92 -18.43
CA PRO A 117 -1.53 -1.86 -19.47
C PRO A 117 -0.90 -1.84 -20.88
N GLU A 118 0.32 -1.33 -21.01
CA GLU A 118 0.97 -1.03 -22.29
C GLU A 118 2.49 -1.27 -22.21
N LYS A 119 3.08 -1.80 -23.28
CA LYS A 119 4.54 -2.09 -23.34
C LYS A 119 5.39 -0.83 -23.18
N ILE A 120 4.95 0.30 -23.73
CA ILE A 120 5.67 1.58 -23.61
C ILE A 120 5.68 2.02 -22.15
N TRP A 121 4.51 2.00 -21.49
CA TRP A 121 4.41 2.37 -20.08
C TRP A 121 5.30 1.50 -19.18
N TYR A 122 5.36 0.18 -19.45
CA TYR A 122 6.28 -0.74 -18.76
C TYR A 122 7.74 -0.29 -18.88
N ILE A 123 8.21 -0.05 -20.11
CA ILE A 123 9.59 0.38 -20.37
C ILE A 123 9.88 1.70 -19.66
N ASP A 124 8.97 2.68 -19.77
CA ASP A 124 9.13 3.98 -19.13
C ASP A 124 9.26 3.86 -17.60
N GLN A 125 8.46 2.99 -16.96
CA GLN A 125 8.56 2.81 -15.50
C GLN A 125 9.83 2.07 -15.11
N MET A 126 10.23 1.04 -15.86
CA MET A 126 11.48 0.31 -15.58
C MET A 126 12.72 1.21 -15.72
N LEU A 127 12.73 2.09 -16.73
CA LEU A 127 13.81 3.06 -16.91
C LEU A 127 13.88 4.07 -15.76
N LYS A 128 12.73 4.55 -15.27
CA LYS A 128 12.68 5.42 -14.08
C LYS A 128 13.19 4.71 -12.83
N VAL A 129 12.78 3.46 -12.61
CA VAL A 129 13.29 2.70 -11.46
C VAL A 129 14.81 2.53 -11.56
N LEU A 130 15.35 2.27 -12.75
CA LEU A 130 16.78 2.15 -12.99
C LEU A 130 17.56 3.45 -12.79
N SER A 131 16.94 4.64 -12.95
CA SER A 131 17.63 5.91 -12.69
C SER A 131 17.77 6.23 -11.21
N GLU A 132 16.89 5.67 -10.37
CA GLU A 132 16.84 5.97 -8.92
C GLU A 132 17.57 4.96 -8.02
N VAL A 133 18.05 3.85 -8.60
CA VAL A 133 18.81 2.77 -7.94
C VAL A 133 20.30 3.01 -8.06
#